data_AF-A0AAJ1URL5-F1
#
_entry.id   AF-A0AAJ1URL5-F1
#
_cell.length_a   1.000
_cell.length_b   1.000
_cell.length_c   1.000
_cell.angle_alpha   90.00
_cell.angle_beta   90.00
_cell.angle_gamma   90.00
#
_symmetry.space_group_name_H-M   'P 1'
#
loop_
_entity.id
_entity.type
_entity.pdbx_description
1 polymer ?
#
loop_
_entity_poly.entity_id
_entity_poly.type
_entity_poly.pdbx_seq_one_letter_code
_entity_poly.pdbx_strand_id
1 'polypeptide(L)'
;MNINIKELFEKVFPPFQLGGNRSLLECDFYDTHYRYFEQIDNDYLSALELSAEDLLLSYGFDWPDFYLQIGLEAVRSRGRPQEGIKIWTDVSYEYLYYFGVNCSYLSSEGFKFFLPAAIYYFLTTDKNKAYMDSFIFRLETRWEEDNHVFSDDQKKFIKEFLTENT
;
A
#
# COMPACT_ATOMS: atom_id res chain seq x y z
N MET A 1 -10.18 23.29 21.01
CA MET A 1 -11.24 22.36 20.57
C MET A 1 -10.54 21.03 20.33
N ASN A 2 -10.87 19.97 21.08
CA ASN A 2 -10.25 18.67 20.85
C ASN A 2 -10.87 18.10 19.58
N ILE A 3 -10.26 18.40 18.43
CA ILE A 3 -10.70 17.87 17.15
C ILE A 3 -10.48 16.36 17.24
N ASN A 4 -11.55 15.58 17.10
CA ASN A 4 -11.42 14.14 16.98
C ASN A 4 -10.75 13.86 15.63
N ILE A 5 -9.42 13.71 15.64
CA ILE A 5 -8.58 13.51 14.45
C ILE A 5 -9.14 12.37 13.60
N LYS A 6 -9.63 11.30 14.23
CA LYS A 6 -10.25 10.17 13.55
C LYS A 6 -11.49 10.58 12.74
N GLU A 7 -12.43 11.29 13.37
CA GLU A 7 -13.66 11.75 12.70
C GLU A 7 -13.38 12.78 11.58
N LEU A 8 -12.37 13.62 11.76
CA LEU A 8 -11.92 14.53 10.69
C LEU A 8 -11.35 13.73 9.52
N PHE A 9 -10.50 12.73 9.80
CA PHE A 9 -9.92 11.87 8.79
C PHE A 9 -10.95 11.07 8.02
N GLU A 10 -11.90 10.43 8.71
CA GLU A 10 -12.95 9.63 8.06
C GLU A 10 -13.85 10.48 7.15
N LYS A 11 -13.96 11.80 7.41
CA LYS A 11 -14.69 12.72 6.52
C LYS A 11 -13.91 13.01 5.22
N VAL A 12 -12.59 13.17 5.31
CA VAL A 12 -11.73 13.50 4.16
C VAL A 12 -11.34 12.24 3.38
N PHE A 13 -11.05 11.17 4.09
CA PHE A 13 -10.66 9.85 3.61
C PHE A 13 -11.68 8.81 4.10
N PRO A 14 -12.88 8.77 3.48
CA PRO A 14 -13.86 7.76 3.83
C PRO A 14 -13.27 6.36 3.60
N PRO A 15 -13.71 5.35 4.38
CA PRO A 15 -13.29 3.97 4.18
C PRO A 15 -13.45 3.57 2.71
N PHE A 16 -12.33 3.24 2.08
CA PHE A 16 -12.28 2.72 0.73
C PHE A 16 -11.97 1.23 0.80
N GLN A 17 -12.92 0.40 0.38
CA GLN A 17 -12.77 -1.04 0.41
C GLN A 17 -11.94 -1.53 -0.78
N LEU A 18 -10.92 -2.33 -0.48
CA LEU A 18 -10.20 -3.10 -1.48
C LEU A 18 -11.11 -4.22 -2.03
N GLY A 19 -11.33 -4.21 -3.34
CA GLY A 19 -12.08 -5.26 -4.04
C GLY A 19 -11.17 -6.40 -4.51
N GLY A 20 -11.76 -7.55 -4.89
CA GLY A 20 -11.01 -8.74 -5.32
C GLY A 20 -10.19 -8.61 -6.62
N ASN A 21 -10.21 -7.45 -7.27
CA ASN A 21 -9.41 -7.13 -8.46
C ASN A 21 -8.35 -6.05 -8.20
N ARG A 22 -8.28 -5.48 -6.98
CA ARG A 22 -7.39 -4.36 -6.68
C ARG A 22 -6.40 -4.79 -5.61
N SER A 23 -5.16 -4.85 -6.04
CA SER A 23 -4.17 -5.69 -5.47
C SER A 23 -3.36 -4.86 -4.45
N LEU A 24 -3.58 -5.13 -3.17
CA LEU A 24 -2.47 -5.06 -2.22
C LEU A 24 -1.38 -6.11 -2.54
N LEU A 25 -1.63 -6.95 -3.54
CA LEU A 25 -0.70 -7.91 -4.11
C LEU A 25 0.56 -7.24 -4.66
N GLU A 26 0.43 -6.09 -5.31
CA GLU A 26 1.56 -5.34 -5.86
C GLU A 26 2.42 -4.68 -4.78
N CYS A 27 1.85 -4.49 -3.59
CA CYS A 27 2.44 -3.64 -2.57
C CYS A 27 3.59 -4.32 -1.79
N ASP A 28 3.56 -5.64 -1.58
CA ASP A 28 4.54 -6.28 -0.66
C ASP A 28 5.19 -7.58 -1.15
N PHE A 29 4.60 -8.31 -2.09
CA PHE A 29 5.20 -9.58 -2.51
C PHE A 29 6.39 -9.39 -3.46
N TYR A 30 6.47 -8.24 -4.11
CA TYR A 30 7.49 -7.97 -5.13
C TYR A 30 8.76 -7.25 -4.62
N ASP A 31 8.76 -6.74 -3.38
CA ASP A 31 9.94 -6.02 -2.86
C ASP A 31 10.63 -6.72 -1.67
N THR A 32 9.95 -7.60 -0.93
CA THR A 32 10.67 -8.39 0.10
C THR A 32 11.56 -9.49 -0.50
N HIS A 33 11.35 -9.88 -1.77
CA HIS A 33 12.05 -11.01 -2.39
C HIS A 33 12.42 -10.82 -3.87
N TYR A 34 13.06 -9.71 -4.21
CA TYR A 34 13.67 -9.37 -5.51
C TYR A 34 12.79 -8.57 -6.50
N ARG A 35 13.16 -7.29 -6.64
CA ARG A 35 12.94 -6.39 -7.78
C ARG A 35 12.96 -7.14 -9.11
N TYR A 36 11.83 -7.35 -9.79
CA TYR A 36 11.76 -7.50 -11.27
C TYR A 36 10.33 -7.59 -11.82
N PHE A 37 9.28 -7.36 -11.02
CA PHE A 37 7.89 -7.68 -11.41
C PHE A 37 7.02 -6.50 -11.82
N GLU A 38 7.49 -5.24 -11.76
CA GLU A 38 6.76 -4.11 -12.39
C GLU A 38 6.60 -4.29 -13.91
N GLN A 39 7.30 -5.26 -14.52
CA GLN A 39 7.22 -5.62 -15.95
C GLN A 39 6.39 -6.90 -16.20
N ILE A 40 5.83 -7.51 -15.16
CA ILE A 40 5.14 -8.81 -15.20
C ILE A 40 3.65 -8.59 -14.91
N ASP A 41 3.00 -7.86 -15.81
CA ASP A 41 1.56 -7.64 -15.79
C ASP A 41 0.81 -8.82 -16.41
N ASN A 42 -0.52 -8.72 -16.48
CA ASN A 42 -1.34 -9.77 -17.11
C ASN A 42 -0.96 -9.99 -18.58
N ASP A 43 -0.46 -8.96 -19.28
CA ASP A 43 -0.09 -9.06 -20.69
C ASP A 43 1.24 -9.82 -20.85
N TYR A 44 2.22 -9.56 -19.99
CA TYR A 44 3.47 -10.31 -19.91
C TYR A 44 3.24 -11.78 -19.56
N LEU A 45 2.41 -12.05 -18.54
CA LEU A 45 2.05 -13.41 -18.12
C LEU A 45 1.35 -14.17 -19.25
N SER A 46 0.42 -13.50 -19.94
CA SER A 46 -0.27 -14.05 -21.11
C SER A 46 0.69 -14.33 -22.26
N ALA A 47 1.67 -13.45 -22.50
CA ALA A 47 2.69 -13.63 -23.54
C ALA A 47 3.60 -14.85 -23.29
N LEU A 48 3.75 -15.26 -22.03
CA LEU A 48 4.50 -16.45 -21.65
C LEU A 48 3.64 -17.70 -21.46
N GLU A 49 2.32 -17.59 -21.65
CA GLU A 49 1.35 -18.66 -21.34
C GLU A 49 1.48 -19.17 -19.89
N LEU A 50 1.81 -18.30 -18.95
CA LEU A 50 1.99 -18.62 -17.53
C LEU A 50 0.99 -17.86 -16.66
N SER A 51 0.48 -18.49 -15.60
CA SER A 51 -0.16 -17.74 -14.52
C SER A 51 0.88 -17.17 -13.54
N ALA A 52 0.49 -16.19 -12.73
CA ALA A 52 1.33 -15.69 -11.63
C ALA A 52 1.66 -16.80 -10.60
N GLU A 53 0.76 -17.79 -10.45
CA GLU A 53 0.98 -18.95 -9.60
C GLU A 53 2.05 -19.88 -10.19
N ASP A 54 1.96 -20.18 -11.49
CA ASP A 54 2.97 -20.98 -12.20
C ASP A 54 4.34 -20.31 -12.15
N LEU A 55 4.36 -18.99 -12.30
CA LEU A 55 5.59 -18.21 -12.20
C LEU A 55 6.20 -18.32 -10.80
N LEU A 56 5.42 -18.12 -9.73
CA LEU A 56 5.90 -18.26 -8.35
C LEU A 56 6.49 -19.66 -8.08
N LEU A 57 5.82 -20.70 -8.56
CA LEU A 57 6.28 -22.09 -8.43
C LEU A 57 7.54 -22.36 -9.27
N SER A 58 7.67 -21.74 -10.44
CA SER A 58 8.79 -21.95 -11.38
C SER A 58 10.13 -21.41 -10.88
N TYR A 59 10.12 -20.41 -10.00
CA TYR A 59 11.36 -19.89 -9.41
C TYR A 59 12.03 -20.90 -8.45
N GLY A 60 11.31 -21.94 -8.02
CA GLY A 60 11.89 -23.05 -7.25
C GLY A 60 12.58 -22.59 -5.96
N PHE A 61 12.05 -21.55 -5.31
CA PHE A 61 12.63 -21.01 -4.09
C PHE A 61 12.53 -22.04 -2.95
N ASP A 62 13.63 -22.28 -2.23
CA ASP A 62 13.70 -23.08 -0.99
C ASP A 62 13.06 -22.34 0.21
N TRP A 63 11.88 -21.74 -0.01
CA TRP A 63 11.16 -21.07 1.05
C TRP A 63 10.54 -22.10 2.00
N PRO A 64 10.46 -21.78 3.30
CA PRO A 64 9.59 -22.53 4.20
C PRO A 64 8.17 -22.57 3.66
N ASP A 65 7.50 -23.73 3.74
CA ASP A 65 6.15 -23.96 3.20
C ASP A 65 5.16 -22.86 3.56
N PHE A 66 5.28 -22.31 4.77
CA PHE A 66 4.46 -21.20 5.24
C PHE A 66 4.51 -19.97 4.32
N TYR A 67 5.69 -19.54 3.88
CA TYR A 67 5.84 -18.36 3.02
C TYR A 67 5.39 -18.63 1.59
N LEU A 68 5.61 -19.85 1.10
CA LEU A 68 5.09 -20.26 -0.20
C LEU A 68 3.56 -20.26 -0.21
N GLN A 69 2.92 -20.79 0.83
CA GLN A 69 1.46 -20.78 0.96
C GLN A 69 0.89 -19.35 1.04
N ILE A 70 1.55 -18.45 1.77
CA ILE A 70 1.16 -17.03 1.81
C ILE A 70 1.24 -16.41 0.41
N GLY A 71 2.32 -16.66 -0.33
CA GLY A 71 2.47 -16.14 -1.69
C GLY A 71 1.42 -16.68 -2.66
N LEU A 72 1.15 -17.98 -2.62
CA LEU A 72 0.13 -18.61 -3.46
C LEU A 72 -1.28 -18.07 -3.12
N GLU A 73 -1.61 -17.95 -1.84
CA GLU A 73 -2.89 -17.41 -1.41
C GLU A 73 -3.04 -15.94 -1.77
N ALA A 74 -1.96 -15.17 -1.66
CA ALA A 74 -1.94 -13.80 -2.11
C ALA A 74 -2.26 -13.75 -3.61
N VAL A 75 -1.50 -14.45 -4.45
CA VAL A 75 -1.68 -14.49 -5.90
C VAL A 75 -3.11 -14.85 -6.29
N ARG A 76 -3.66 -15.92 -5.69
CA ARG A 76 -5.03 -16.40 -5.97
C ARG A 76 -6.11 -15.40 -5.56
N SER A 77 -5.95 -14.78 -4.40
CA SER A 77 -6.92 -13.82 -3.86
C SER A 77 -6.75 -12.41 -4.42
N ARG A 78 -5.66 -12.17 -5.17
CA ARG A 78 -5.21 -10.84 -5.58
C ARG A 78 -5.14 -9.88 -4.40
N GLY A 79 -4.74 -10.39 -3.24
CA GLY A 79 -4.82 -9.70 -1.96
C GLY A 79 -3.89 -10.26 -0.90
N ARG A 80 -4.14 -9.86 0.35
CA ARG A 80 -3.35 -10.25 1.53
C ARG A 80 -4.31 -10.69 2.64
N PRO A 81 -4.93 -11.87 2.48
CA PRO A 81 -6.00 -12.30 3.37
C PRO A 81 -5.50 -12.57 4.79
N GLN A 82 -4.22 -12.90 4.98
CA GLN A 82 -3.65 -13.18 6.30
C GLN A 82 -3.54 -11.94 7.17
N GLU A 83 -3.27 -10.78 6.59
CA GLU A 83 -3.20 -9.49 7.30
C GLU A 83 -4.57 -8.89 7.58
N GLY A 84 -5.62 -9.37 6.90
CA GLY A 84 -7.00 -8.94 7.14
C GLY A 84 -7.31 -7.49 6.76
N ILE A 85 -6.41 -6.82 6.03
CA ILE A 85 -6.53 -5.41 5.65
C ILE A 85 -7.49 -5.25 4.46
N LYS A 86 -8.63 -4.60 4.69
CA LYS A 86 -9.65 -4.34 3.65
C LYS A 86 -9.91 -2.86 3.43
N ILE A 87 -9.84 -2.09 4.50
CA ILE A 87 -9.95 -0.63 4.51
C ILE A 87 -8.73 -0.03 5.21
N TRP A 88 -8.46 1.25 4.98
CA TRP A 88 -7.26 1.90 5.55
C TRP A 88 -7.22 1.83 7.08
N THR A 89 -8.36 1.75 7.77
CA THR A 89 -8.42 1.62 9.24
C THR A 89 -7.99 0.25 9.76
N ASP A 90 -7.96 -0.77 8.91
CA ASP A 90 -7.48 -2.11 9.29
C ASP A 90 -5.95 -2.17 9.32
N VAL A 91 -5.29 -1.19 8.67
CA VAL A 91 -3.82 -1.11 8.61
C VAL A 91 -3.29 -0.86 10.02
N SER A 92 -2.38 -1.69 10.50
CA SER A 92 -1.71 -1.49 11.79
C SER A 92 -0.49 -0.56 11.65
N TYR A 93 -0.08 0.04 12.77
CA TYR A 93 1.18 0.76 12.83
C TYR A 93 2.36 -0.13 12.42
N GLU A 94 2.39 -1.37 12.92
CA GLU A 94 3.44 -2.35 12.62
C GLU A 94 3.52 -2.60 11.12
N TYR A 95 2.37 -2.75 10.46
CA TYR A 95 2.31 -2.93 9.02
C TYR A 95 2.90 -1.71 8.29
N LEU A 96 2.49 -0.49 8.63
CA LEU A 96 3.06 0.73 8.02
C LEU A 96 4.57 0.85 8.23
N TYR A 97 5.05 0.48 9.41
CA TYR A 97 6.47 0.49 9.72
C TYR A 97 7.27 -0.43 8.81
N TYR A 98 6.79 -1.67 8.58
CA TYR A 98 7.40 -2.56 7.59
C TYR A 98 7.24 -2.04 6.15
N PHE A 99 6.12 -1.38 5.87
CA PHE A 99 5.76 -0.90 4.53
C PHE A 99 6.45 0.41 4.12
N GLY A 100 7.12 1.10 5.04
CA GLY A 100 7.72 2.41 4.78
C GLY A 100 8.71 2.40 3.61
N VAL A 101 9.45 1.32 3.37
CA VAL A 101 10.39 1.24 2.23
C VAL A 101 9.66 1.00 0.91
N ASN A 102 8.60 0.19 0.95
CA ASN A 102 7.91 -0.33 -0.23
C ASN A 102 6.87 0.66 -0.79
N CYS A 103 6.57 1.75 -0.07
CA CYS A 103 5.57 2.72 -0.51
C CYS A 103 5.92 3.44 -1.82
N SER A 104 7.19 3.40 -2.24
CA SER A 104 7.64 3.94 -3.53
C SER A 104 7.12 3.13 -4.74
N TYR A 105 6.81 1.85 -4.55
CA TYR A 105 6.36 0.93 -5.60
C TYR A 105 4.83 0.83 -5.70
N LEU A 106 4.08 1.51 -4.83
CA LEU A 106 2.62 1.52 -4.96
C LEU A 106 2.20 2.17 -6.28
N SER A 107 1.18 1.62 -6.94
CA SER A 107 0.39 2.41 -7.89
C SER A 107 -0.25 3.61 -7.17
N SER A 108 -0.67 4.65 -7.90
CA SER A 108 -1.30 5.82 -7.28
C SER A 108 -2.54 5.47 -6.45
N GLU A 109 -3.33 4.50 -6.90
CA GLU A 109 -4.49 3.97 -6.14
C GLU A 109 -4.06 3.23 -4.86
N GLY A 110 -3.00 2.42 -4.91
CA GLY A 110 -2.43 1.79 -3.71
C GLY A 110 -1.90 2.83 -2.73
N PHE A 111 -1.26 3.88 -3.24
CA PHE A 111 -0.80 5.00 -2.43
C PHE A 111 -1.94 5.74 -1.74
N LYS A 112 -3.02 6.04 -2.48
CA LYS A 112 -4.25 6.60 -1.92
C LYS A 112 -4.85 5.74 -0.81
N PHE A 113 -4.73 4.41 -0.89
CA PHE A 113 -5.22 3.50 0.13
C PHE A 113 -4.41 3.60 1.45
N PHE A 114 -3.08 3.62 1.36
CA PHE A 114 -2.21 3.59 2.54
C PHE A 114 -1.97 4.97 3.18
N LEU A 115 -1.97 6.04 2.38
CA LEU A 115 -1.68 7.39 2.85
C LEU A 115 -2.57 7.84 4.05
N PRO A 116 -3.90 7.60 4.06
CA PRO A 116 -4.75 7.97 5.18
C PRO A 116 -4.35 7.27 6.49
N ALA A 117 -4.00 5.99 6.42
CA ALA A 117 -3.50 5.25 7.57
C ALA A 117 -2.17 5.84 8.06
N ALA A 118 -1.24 6.10 7.14
CA ALA A 118 0.06 6.68 7.45
C ALA A 118 -0.07 8.00 8.23
N ILE A 119 -0.89 8.92 7.71
CA ILE A 119 -1.12 10.21 8.36
C ILE A 119 -1.87 10.04 9.70
N TYR A 120 -2.90 9.18 9.75
CA TYR A 120 -3.63 8.92 10.99
C TYR A 120 -2.70 8.46 12.11
N TYR A 121 -1.86 7.46 11.87
CA TYR A 121 -0.91 7.00 12.88
C TYR A 121 0.14 8.08 13.19
N PHE A 122 0.57 8.85 12.19
CA PHE A 122 1.51 9.94 12.42
C PHE A 122 0.95 10.95 13.41
N LEU A 123 -0.34 11.27 13.33
CA LEU A 123 -0.99 12.25 14.21
C LEU A 123 -1.42 11.70 15.57
N THR A 124 -1.60 10.37 15.70
CA THR A 124 -2.27 9.78 16.87
C THR A 124 -1.39 8.92 17.78
N THR A 125 -0.16 8.57 17.35
CA THR A 125 0.75 7.76 18.16
C THR A 125 2.05 8.49 18.53
N ASP A 126 2.64 8.10 19.66
CA ASP A 126 3.97 8.55 20.12
C ASP A 126 5.11 7.60 19.68
N LYS A 127 4.81 6.56 18.89
CA LYS A 127 5.82 5.61 18.38
C LYS A 127 6.72 6.27 17.33
N ASN A 128 7.85 5.62 16.99
CA ASN A 128 8.76 6.06 15.92
C ASN A 128 8.02 6.19 14.58
N LYS A 129 8.04 7.36 13.94
CA LYS A 129 7.25 7.68 12.75
C LYS A 129 8.03 7.59 11.44
N ALA A 130 9.18 6.90 11.42
CA ALA A 130 10.07 6.81 10.25
C ALA A 130 9.40 6.33 8.95
N TYR A 131 8.31 5.54 9.02
CA TYR A 131 7.56 5.17 7.82
C TYR A 131 6.97 6.39 7.09
N MET A 132 6.65 7.46 7.81
CA MET A 132 6.01 8.65 7.26
C MET A 132 6.93 9.40 6.30
N ASP A 133 8.24 9.39 6.55
CA ASP A 133 9.24 10.06 5.72
C ASP A 133 9.15 9.58 4.26
N SER A 134 8.93 8.29 4.04
CA SER A 134 8.78 7.74 2.69
C SER A 134 7.48 8.16 2.01
N PHE A 135 6.38 8.27 2.78
CA PHE A 135 5.10 8.78 2.24
C PHE A 135 5.21 10.26 1.89
N ILE A 136 5.88 11.06 2.73
CA ILE A 136 6.18 12.48 2.46
C ILE A 136 7.05 12.60 1.21
N PHE A 137 8.16 11.88 1.16
CA PHE A 137 9.06 11.91 0.01
C PHE A 137 8.33 11.59 -1.29
N ARG A 138 7.44 10.60 -1.28
CA ARG A 138 6.60 10.30 -2.45
C ARG A 138 5.66 11.44 -2.81
N LEU A 139 4.98 12.05 -1.83
CA LEU A 139 4.14 13.22 -2.08
C LEU A 139 4.94 14.35 -2.71
N GLU A 140 6.15 14.63 -2.24
CA GLU A 140 6.97 15.72 -2.76
C GLU A 140 7.50 15.43 -4.16
N THR A 141 7.86 14.18 -4.46
CA THR A 141 8.55 13.82 -5.70
C THR A 141 7.62 13.34 -6.82
N ARG A 142 6.46 12.76 -6.49
CA ARG A 142 5.52 12.16 -7.46
C ARG A 142 4.13 12.80 -7.42
N TRP A 143 3.97 13.98 -6.83
CA TRP A 143 2.66 14.64 -6.74
C TRP A 143 1.93 14.76 -8.08
N GLU A 144 2.63 15.16 -9.14
CA GLU A 144 2.01 15.33 -10.47
C GLU A 144 1.47 14.01 -11.04
N GLU A 145 2.13 12.90 -10.70
CA GLU A 145 1.68 11.57 -11.05
C GLU A 145 0.53 11.13 -10.16
N ASP A 146 0.65 11.27 -8.84
CA ASP A 146 -0.31 10.69 -7.90
C ASP A 146 -1.56 11.53 -7.69
N ASN A 147 -1.55 12.85 -7.95
CA ASN A 147 -2.67 13.70 -7.53
C ASN A 147 -4.01 13.35 -8.21
N HIS A 148 -4.01 12.68 -9.36
CA HIS A 148 -5.23 12.39 -10.12
C HIS A 148 -6.19 11.45 -9.38
N VAL A 149 -5.70 10.62 -8.46
CA VAL A 149 -6.55 9.69 -7.70
C VAL A 149 -7.25 10.36 -6.51
N PHE A 150 -6.80 11.55 -6.09
CA PHE A 150 -7.34 12.25 -4.92
C PHE A 150 -8.45 13.24 -5.33
N SER A 151 -9.47 13.40 -4.48
CA SER A 151 -10.45 14.48 -4.63
C SER A 151 -9.84 15.84 -4.26
N ASP A 152 -10.46 16.95 -4.65
CA ASP A 152 -9.96 18.28 -4.32
C ASP A 152 -9.85 18.52 -2.80
N ASP A 153 -10.81 17.99 -2.02
CA ASP A 153 -10.77 18.05 -0.55
C ASP A 153 -9.58 17.26 0.02
N GLN A 154 -9.31 16.07 -0.54
CA GLN A 154 -8.14 15.26 -0.15
C GLN A 154 -6.84 15.96 -0.52
N LYS A 155 -6.74 16.54 -1.72
CA LYS A 155 -5.56 17.29 -2.16
C LYS A 155 -5.30 18.49 -1.25
N LYS A 156 -6.34 19.24 -0.90
CA LYS A 156 -6.24 20.38 0.02
C LYS A 156 -5.74 19.92 1.38
N PHE A 157 -6.35 18.87 1.94
CA PHE A 157 -5.94 18.31 3.22
C PHE A 157 -4.48 17.85 3.22
N ILE A 158 -4.04 17.14 2.18
CA ILE A 158 -2.66 16.65 2.06
C ILE A 158 -1.67 17.82 2.05
N LYS A 159 -1.96 18.89 1.32
CA LYS A 159 -1.09 20.08 1.26
C LYS A 159 -1.00 20.79 2.60
N GLU A 160 -2.13 20.94 3.30
CA GLU A 160 -2.17 21.51 4.65
C GLU A 160 -1.37 20.64 5.62
N PHE A 161 -1.57 19.32 5.58
CA PHE A 161 -0.82 18.36 6.39
C PHE A 161 0.69 18.47 6.18
N LEU A 162 1.17 18.51 4.93
CA LEU A 162 2.60 18.68 4.63
C LEU A 162 3.11 20.01 5.23
N THR A 163 2.43 21.12 4.95
CA THR A 163 2.83 22.45 5.44
C THR A 163 2.95 22.53 6.97
N GLU A 164 2.13 21.79 7.71
CA GLU A 164 2.12 21.80 9.17
C GLU A 164 3.11 20.81 9.81
N ASN A 165 3.57 19.80 9.07
CA ASN A 165 4.26 18.63 9.65
C ASN A 165 5.59 18.26 8.97
N THR A 166 6.01 19.01 7.95
CA THR A 166 7.33 18.90 7.28
C THR A 166 8.06 20.23 7.31
#